data_AF-A0AAV3J0D6-F1
#
_entry.id   AF-A0AAV3J0D6-F1
#
_cell.length_a   1.000
_cell.length_b   1.000
_cell.length_c   1.000
_cell.angle_alpha   90.00
_cell.angle_beta   90.00
_cell.angle_gamma   90.00
#
_symmetry.space_group_name_H-M   'P 1'
#
loop_
_entity.id
_entity.type
_entity.pdbx_description
1 polymer ?
#
loop_
_entity_poly.entity_id
_entity_poly.type
_entity_poly.pdbx_seq_one_letter_code
_entity_poly.pdbx_strand_id
1 'polypeptide(L)'
;MNEPLLTHQQIFTLKPETLEARIMTFYQETQNSSLTIKYIMALRIRFRLGAQEFANILSDLVRYLFMNTKATRTMKRFFYYFQDYFAAPEWKRLTMRVFPLRNFGKKVLSVARSLVSFVRPEEMTEP
;
A
#
# COMPACT_ATOMS: atom_id res chain seq x y z
N MET A 1 0.79 23.07 -16.68
CA MET A 1 1.11 22.65 -15.31
C MET A 1 -0.22 22.55 -14.57
N ASN A 2 -0.64 21.35 -14.19
CA ASN A 2 -1.88 21.17 -13.43
C ASN A 2 -1.57 21.46 -11.96
N GLU A 3 -2.13 22.52 -11.42
CA GLU A 3 -2.04 22.82 -9.99
C GLU A 3 -2.57 21.62 -9.17
N PRO A 4 -1.92 21.30 -8.04
CA PRO A 4 -2.44 20.27 -7.15
C PRO A 4 -3.79 20.71 -6.58
N LEU A 5 -4.81 19.82 -6.67
CA LEU A 5 -6.15 20.03 -6.11
C LEU A 5 -6.13 20.59 -4.68
N LEU A 6 -5.27 20.02 -3.84
CA LEU A 6 -5.07 20.43 -2.45
C LEU A 6 -3.65 20.95 -2.27
N THR A 7 -3.54 22.14 -1.67
CA THR A 7 -2.26 22.67 -1.19
C THR A 7 -1.80 21.92 0.06
N HIS A 8 -0.50 21.97 0.37
CA HIS A 8 0.02 21.35 1.59
C HIS A 8 -0.69 21.86 2.85
N GLN A 9 -0.99 23.15 2.93
CA GLN A 9 -1.70 23.73 4.06
C GLN A 9 -3.10 23.11 4.20
N GLN A 10 -3.85 23.01 3.10
CA GLN A 10 -5.21 22.44 3.12
C GLN A 10 -5.23 20.98 3.61
N ILE A 11 -4.24 20.17 3.23
CA ILE A 11 -4.12 18.77 3.68
C ILE A 11 -4.00 18.69 5.21
N PHE A 12 -3.34 19.65 5.84
CA PHE A 12 -3.04 19.65 7.29
C PHE A 12 -3.96 20.55 8.14
N THR A 13 -4.87 21.32 7.53
CA THR A 13 -5.81 22.18 8.28
C THR A 13 -7.27 21.79 8.10
N LEU A 14 -7.67 21.26 6.94
CA LEU A 14 -9.06 20.90 6.68
C LEU A 14 -9.52 19.70 7.51
N LYS A 15 -10.83 19.63 7.73
CA LYS A 15 -11.51 18.52 8.41
C LYS A 15 -11.56 17.26 7.53
N PRO A 16 -11.64 16.05 8.12
CA PRO A 16 -11.71 14.79 7.40
C PRO A 16 -12.78 14.79 6.30
N GLU A 17 -14.02 15.18 6.61
CA GLU A 17 -15.16 15.06 5.69
C GLU A 17 -14.96 15.90 4.43
N THR A 18 -14.36 17.09 4.58
CA THR A 18 -14.03 17.97 3.46
C THR A 18 -12.92 17.38 2.59
N LEU A 19 -11.92 16.76 3.21
CA LEU A 19 -10.81 16.14 2.50
C LEU A 19 -11.28 14.89 1.75
N GLU A 20 -12.13 14.06 2.35
CA GLU A 20 -12.70 12.88 1.71
C GLU A 20 -13.50 13.27 0.47
N ALA A 21 -14.43 14.22 0.60
CA ALA A 21 -15.25 14.69 -0.51
C ALA A 21 -14.38 15.21 -1.66
N ARG A 22 -13.43 16.11 -1.37
CA ARG A 22 -12.56 16.69 -2.40
C ARG A 22 -11.70 15.66 -3.10
N ILE A 23 -11.08 14.74 -2.36
CA ILE A 23 -10.22 13.70 -2.94
C ILE A 23 -11.05 12.71 -3.77
N MET A 24 -12.26 12.36 -3.31
CA MET A 24 -13.16 11.48 -4.04
C MET A 24 -13.59 12.11 -5.36
N THR A 25 -14.08 13.36 -5.35
CA THR A 25 -14.47 14.09 -6.55
C THR A 25 -13.31 14.21 -7.53
N PHE A 26 -12.13 14.59 -7.06
CA PHE A 26 -10.94 14.67 -7.90
C PHE A 26 -10.60 13.34 -8.57
N TYR A 27 -10.67 12.24 -7.83
CA TYR A 27 -10.40 10.93 -8.42
C TYR A 27 -11.45 10.57 -9.47
N GLN A 28 -12.73 10.82 -9.19
CA GLN A 28 -13.82 10.57 -10.14
C GLN A 28 -13.62 11.33 -11.45
N GLU A 29 -13.26 12.61 -11.38
CA GLU A 29 -13.07 13.49 -12.54
C GLU A 29 -11.79 13.17 -13.34
N THR A 30 -10.69 12.85 -12.65
CA THR A 30 -9.37 12.77 -13.30
C THR A 30 -8.85 11.35 -13.48
N GLN A 31 -9.41 10.37 -12.76
CA GLN A 31 -8.91 9.00 -12.63
C GLN A 31 -7.43 8.91 -12.23
N ASN A 32 -6.88 9.98 -11.63
CA ASN A 32 -5.46 10.06 -11.29
C ASN A 32 -5.15 9.31 -9.99
N SER A 33 -4.96 7.99 -10.12
CA SER A 33 -4.61 7.10 -9.00
C SER A 33 -3.34 7.52 -8.27
N SER A 34 -2.35 8.07 -9.00
CA SER A 34 -1.04 8.42 -8.41
C SER A 34 -1.12 9.61 -7.46
N LEU A 35 -1.83 10.68 -7.86
CA LEU A 35 -1.98 11.86 -7.00
C LEU A 35 -2.95 11.58 -5.86
N THR A 36 -4.03 10.85 -6.12
CA THR A 36 -4.99 10.40 -5.11
C THR A 36 -4.29 9.66 -3.96
N ILE A 37 -3.45 8.67 -4.27
CA ILE A 37 -2.70 7.94 -3.24
C ILE A 37 -1.71 8.82 -2.48
N LYS A 38 -1.12 9.85 -3.11
CA LYS A 38 -0.26 10.81 -2.39
C LYS A 38 -1.06 11.59 -1.35
N TYR A 39 -2.26 12.05 -1.69
CA TYR A 39 -3.13 12.75 -0.75
C TYR A 39 -3.50 11.84 0.42
N ILE A 40 -3.98 10.62 0.14
CA ILE A 40 -4.38 9.69 1.21
C ILE A 40 -3.18 9.31 2.10
N MET A 41 -1.99 9.15 1.51
CA MET A 41 -0.76 8.91 2.28
C MET A 41 -0.43 10.09 3.21
N ALA A 42 -0.61 11.33 2.78
CA ALA A 42 -0.42 12.50 3.63
C ALA A 42 -1.42 12.54 4.79
N LEU A 43 -2.68 12.15 4.56
CA LEU A 43 -3.69 12.03 5.62
C LEU A 43 -3.33 10.93 6.63
N ARG A 44 -2.77 9.81 6.17
CA ARG A 44 -2.23 8.77 7.06
C ARG A 44 -1.06 9.27 7.91
N ILE A 45 -0.19 10.12 7.36
CA ILE A 45 0.87 10.75 8.16
C ILE A 45 0.24 11.61 9.25
N ARG A 46 -0.82 12.37 8.93
CA ARG A 46 -1.57 13.17 9.90
C ARG A 46 -2.18 12.31 11.03
N PHE A 47 -2.75 11.16 10.69
CA PHE A 47 -3.20 10.16 11.67
C PHE A 47 -2.06 9.70 12.60
N ARG A 48 -0.89 9.36 12.03
CA ARG A 48 0.28 8.94 12.80
C ARG A 48 0.85 10.04 13.71
N LEU A 49 0.58 11.30 13.39
CA LEU A 49 0.96 12.45 14.22
C LEU A 49 -0.05 12.78 15.34
N GLY A 50 -1.13 12.01 15.47
CA GLY A 50 -2.09 12.12 16.58
C GLY A 50 -3.51 12.50 16.18
N ALA A 51 -3.77 12.79 14.91
CA ALA A 51 -5.12 13.12 14.42
C ALA A 51 -5.96 11.83 14.24
N GLN A 52 -6.49 11.30 15.35
CA GLN A 52 -7.19 10.00 15.39
C GLN A 52 -8.42 9.94 14.49
N GLU A 53 -9.04 11.08 14.18
CA GLU A 53 -10.17 11.20 13.26
C GLU A 53 -9.85 10.74 11.82
N PHE A 54 -8.56 10.55 11.48
CA PHE A 54 -8.11 10.06 10.17
C PHE A 54 -7.81 8.55 10.12
N ALA A 55 -8.10 7.77 11.17
CA ALA A 55 -7.70 6.35 11.27
C ALA A 55 -8.08 5.48 10.05
N ASN A 56 -9.29 5.64 9.52
CA ASN A 56 -9.84 4.85 8.41
C ASN A 56 -10.11 5.67 7.14
N ILE A 57 -9.47 6.84 7.03
CA ILE A 57 -9.74 7.83 5.98
C ILE A 57 -9.60 7.21 4.58
N LEU A 58 -10.65 7.34 3.76
CA LEU A 58 -10.70 6.89 2.37
C LEU A 58 -10.26 5.42 2.16
N SER A 59 -10.48 4.54 3.14
CA SER A 59 -10.05 3.15 3.08
C SER A 59 -10.65 2.39 1.89
N ASP A 60 -11.95 2.57 1.62
CA ASP A 60 -12.62 1.95 0.47
C ASP A 60 -12.08 2.42 -0.87
N LEU A 61 -11.73 3.70 -1.00
CA LEU A 61 -11.11 4.25 -2.20
C LEU A 61 -9.72 3.62 -2.42
N VAL A 62 -8.90 3.49 -1.38
CA VAL A 62 -7.61 2.81 -1.48
C VAL A 62 -7.80 1.36 -1.91
N ARG A 63 -8.74 0.63 -1.30
CA ARG A 63 -9.04 -0.76 -1.67
C ARG A 63 -9.44 -0.85 -3.14
N TYR A 64 -10.35 0.01 -3.58
CA TYR A 64 -10.79 0.10 -4.97
C TYR A 64 -9.61 0.34 -5.92
N LEU A 65 -8.73 1.29 -5.62
CA LEU A 65 -7.59 1.63 -6.47
C LEU A 65 -6.65 0.42 -6.63
N PHE A 66 -6.26 -0.22 -5.52
CA PHE A 66 -5.33 -1.35 -5.59
C PHE A 66 -5.95 -2.59 -6.25
N MET A 67 -7.25 -2.81 -6.11
CA MET A 67 -7.95 -3.94 -6.72
C MET A 67 -8.24 -3.72 -8.21
N ASN A 68 -8.67 -2.53 -8.60
CA ASN A 68 -9.26 -2.30 -9.93
C ASN A 68 -8.34 -1.56 -10.91
N THR A 69 -7.26 -0.93 -10.46
CA THR A 69 -6.36 -0.18 -11.36
C THR A 69 -4.96 -0.79 -11.45
N LYS A 70 -4.27 -0.55 -12.57
CA LYS A 70 -2.87 -0.98 -12.72
C LYS A 70 -2.01 -0.23 -11.70
N ALA A 71 -1.31 -0.97 -10.84
CA ALA A 71 -0.50 -0.40 -9.79
C ALA A 71 0.60 0.51 -10.35
N THR A 72 0.45 1.82 -10.15
CA THR A 72 1.42 2.83 -10.56
C THR A 72 2.70 2.75 -9.72
N ARG A 73 3.78 3.40 -10.15
CA ARG A 73 5.03 3.48 -9.38
C ARG A 73 4.80 4.08 -7.98
N THR A 74 3.92 5.07 -7.88
CA THR A 74 3.55 5.71 -6.60
C THR A 74 2.80 4.74 -5.70
N MET A 75 1.82 4.01 -6.25
CA MET A 75 1.08 2.98 -5.52
C MET A 75 2.01 1.90 -4.98
N LYS A 76 2.94 1.40 -5.80
CA LYS A 76 3.96 0.42 -5.38
C LYS A 76 4.83 0.95 -4.24
N ARG A 77 5.27 2.20 -4.34
CA ARG A 77 6.10 2.84 -3.31
C ARG A 77 5.38 2.91 -1.97
N PHE A 78 4.09 3.24 -1.96
CA PHE A 78 3.35 3.42 -0.72
C PHE A 78 2.55 2.19 -0.26
N PHE A 79 2.60 1.09 -1.00
CA PHE A 79 1.75 -0.09 -0.78
C PHE A 79 1.70 -0.57 0.67
N TYR A 80 2.86 -0.79 1.30
CA TYR A 80 2.96 -1.33 2.67
C TYR A 80 2.38 -0.40 3.73
N TYR A 81 2.27 0.91 3.47
CA TYR A 81 1.66 1.83 4.42
C TYR A 81 0.15 1.64 4.55
N PHE A 82 -0.51 0.99 3.59
CA PHE A 82 -1.95 0.74 3.58
C PHE A 82 -2.32 -0.69 3.96
N GLN A 83 -1.41 -1.49 4.51
CA GLN A 83 -1.67 -2.90 4.79
C GLN A 83 -2.92 -3.15 5.66
N ASP A 84 -3.14 -2.28 6.64
CA ASP A 84 -4.29 -2.28 7.56
C ASP A 84 -5.63 -1.98 6.88
N TYR A 85 -5.64 -1.49 5.64
CA TYR A 85 -6.86 -1.27 4.87
C TYR A 85 -7.37 -2.53 4.15
N PHE A 86 -6.61 -3.63 4.17
CA PHE A 86 -6.94 -4.84 3.46
C PHE A 86 -7.16 -6.01 4.42
N ALA A 87 -8.14 -6.85 4.10
CA ALA A 87 -8.24 -8.15 4.75
C ALA A 87 -7.00 -9.01 4.43
N ALA A 88 -6.60 -9.90 5.34
CA ALA A 88 -5.45 -10.79 5.13
C ALA A 88 -5.42 -11.52 3.77
N PRO A 89 -6.54 -12.14 3.27
CA PRO A 89 -6.54 -12.77 1.95
C PRO A 89 -6.38 -11.76 0.80
N GLU A 90 -7.00 -10.59 0.92
CA GLU A 90 -6.88 -9.49 -0.06
C GLU A 90 -5.43 -9.00 -0.16
N TRP A 91 -4.80 -8.77 1.00
CA TRP A 91 -3.42 -8.31 1.10
C TRP A 91 -2.43 -9.28 0.44
N LYS A 92 -2.59 -10.59 0.69
CA LYS A 92 -1.76 -11.63 0.08
C LYS A 92 -1.87 -11.61 -1.44
N ARG A 93 -3.09 -11.52 -1.98
CA ARG A 93 -3.35 -11.46 -3.42
C ARG A 93 -2.74 -10.22 -4.05
N LEU A 94 -2.92 -9.05 -3.43
CA LEU A 94 -2.37 -7.80 -3.92
C LEU A 94 -0.84 -7.79 -3.89
N THR A 95 -0.22 -8.31 -2.83
CA THR A 95 1.25 -8.39 -2.74
C THR A 95 1.83 -9.20 -3.91
N MET A 96 1.17 -10.30 -4.31
CA MET A 96 1.55 -11.11 -5.46
C MET A 96 1.44 -10.34 -6.78
N ARG A 97 0.34 -9.62 -6.98
CA ARG A 97 0.09 -8.81 -8.19
C ARG A 97 1.02 -7.60 -8.30
N VAL A 98 1.28 -6.90 -7.20
CA VAL A 98 2.04 -5.64 -7.18
C VAL A 98 3.56 -5.90 -7.31
N PHE A 99 4.05 -7.02 -6.76
CA PHE A 99 5.48 -7.37 -6.74
C PHE A 99 5.78 -8.80 -7.25
N PRO A 100 5.44 -9.14 -8.51
CA PRO A 100 5.60 -10.50 -9.02
C PRO A 100 7.05 -11.01 -8.95
N LEU A 101 8.02 -10.18 -9.35
CA LEU A 101 9.45 -10.53 -9.35
C LEU A 101 10.04 -10.77 -7.95
N ARG A 102 9.67 -9.93 -6.97
CA ARG A 102 10.15 -10.10 -5.58
C ARG A 102 9.63 -11.39 -4.97
N ASN A 103 8.39 -11.75 -5.31
CA ASN A 103 7.76 -12.97 -4.79
C ASN A 103 8.29 -14.22 -5.51
N PHE A 104 8.58 -14.13 -6.81
CA PHE A 104 9.28 -15.18 -7.53
C PHE A 104 10.66 -15.46 -6.91
N GLY A 105 11.47 -14.42 -6.68
CA GLY A 105 12.77 -14.56 -6.02
C GLY A 105 12.68 -15.19 -4.63
N LYS A 106 11.70 -14.79 -3.80
CA LYS A 106 11.46 -15.42 -2.49
C LYS A 106 11.08 -16.90 -2.59
N LYS A 107 10.24 -17.26 -3.57
CA LYS A 107 9.81 -18.65 -3.81
C LYS A 107 10.97 -19.52 -4.29
N VAL A 108 11.79 -19.01 -5.21
CA VAL A 108 13.00 -19.72 -5.67
C VAL A 108 13.99 -19.89 -4.52
N LEU A 109 14.22 -18.83 -3.74
CA LEU A 109 15.12 -18.90 -2.58
C LEU A 109 14.62 -19.87 -1.51
N SER A 110 13.31 -19.91 -1.23
CA SER A 110 12.76 -20.87 -0.26
C SER A 110 12.92 -22.32 -0.73
N VAL A 111 12.70 -22.59 -2.03
CA VAL A 111 12.92 -23.93 -2.61
C VAL A 111 14.40 -24.30 -2.52
N ALA A 112 15.31 -23.42 -2.95
CA ALA A 112 16.74 -23.65 -2.83
C ALA A 112 17.18 -23.93 -1.38
N ARG A 113 16.68 -23.15 -0.41
CA ARG A 113 16.98 -23.37 1.02
C ARG A 113 16.45 -24.72 1.53
N SER A 114 15.24 -25.12 1.13
CA SER A 114 14.68 -26.42 1.52
C SER A 114 15.46 -27.60 0.95
N LEU A 115 16.00 -27.46 -0.26
CA LEU A 115 16.87 -28.47 -0.87
C LEU A 115 18.25 -28.49 -0.20
N VAL A 116 18.82 -27.33 0.16
CA VAL A 116 20.08 -27.25 0.89
C VAL A 116 19.96 -27.87 2.29
N SER A 117 18.83 -27.71 2.98
CA SER A 117 18.58 -28.41 4.25
C SER A 117 18.41 -29.93 4.08
N PHE A 118 18.01 -30.38 2.89
CA PHE A 118 17.87 -31.82 2.58
C PHE A 118 19.22 -32.47 2.24
N VAL A 119 20.18 -31.69 1.74
CA VAL A 119 21.50 -32.17 1.28
C VAL A 119 22.58 -32.01 2.36
N ARG A 120 22.29 -31.31 3.47
CA ARG A 120 23.22 -31.24 4.60
C ARG A 120 23.19 -32.57 5.36
N PRO A 121 24.26 -33.39 5.36
CA PRO A 121 24.29 -34.57 6.22
C PRO A 121 24.21 -34.09 7.67
N GLU A 122 23.37 -34.74 8.49
CA GLU A 122 23.44 -34.54 9.94
C GLU A 122 24.88 -34.80 10.36
N GLU A 123 25.51 -33.78 10.94
CA GLU A 123 26.78 -33.97 11.64
C GLU A 123 26.52 -35.06 12.66
N MET A 124 27.04 -36.28 12.38
CA MET A 124 27.09 -37.39 13.31
C MET A 124 27.75 -36.87 14.57
N THR A 125 26.91 -36.46 15.51
CA THR A 125 27.30 -36.16 16.87
C THR A 125 27.28 -37.50 17.56
N GLU A 126 28.44 -38.08 17.75
CA GLU A 126 28.65 -39.16 18.71
C GLU A 126 30.16 -39.39 18.90
N PRO A 127 30.64 -39.73 20.11
CA PRO A 127 30.11 -39.52 21.47
C PRO A 127 31.02 -38.64 22.36
#